data_AF-A0A0G0RH27-F1
#
_entry.id   AF-A0A0G0RH27-F1
#
_cell.length_a   1.000
_cell.length_b   1.000
_cell.length_c   1.000
_cell.angle_alpha   90.00
_cell.angle_beta   90.00
_cell.angle_gamma   90.00
#
_symmetry.space_group_name_H-M   'P 1'
#
loop_
_entity.id
_entity.type
_entity.pdbx_description
1 polymer ?
#
loop_
_entity_poly.entity_id
_entity_poly.type
_entity_poly.pdbx_seq_one_letter_code
_entity_poly.pdbx_strand_id
1 'polypeptide(L)'
;MPPEEAKTIRTQGQGNDGKISLRLTDKTNLEALISNLHYYGFIKDEKAFTYALENTKDTNIGKANALKVGKSSTIDVGAYYKITEDMDAWQLADELLNKPTYFAYDEYGYMFMP
;
A
#
# COMPACT_ATOMS: atom_id res chain seq x y z
N MET A 1 -11.67 7.39 -15.19
CA MET A 1 -12.08 8.30 -14.09
C MET A 1 -11.22 9.57 -14.21
N PRO A 2 -11.67 10.77 -13.78
CA PRO A 2 -10.98 12.02 -14.10
C PRO A 2 -9.77 12.31 -13.17
N PRO A 3 -8.76 13.07 -13.63
CA PRO A 3 -7.58 13.47 -12.84
C PRO A 3 -7.89 14.20 -11.53
N GLU A 4 -9.06 14.83 -11.43
CA GLU A 4 -9.48 15.63 -10.27
C GLU A 4 -9.90 14.77 -9.06
N GLU A 5 -10.47 13.58 -9.29
CA GLU A 5 -10.78 12.64 -8.21
C GLU A 5 -9.48 12.08 -7.59
N ALA A 6 -8.47 11.83 -8.41
CA ALA A 6 -7.15 11.42 -7.94
C ALA A 6 -6.49 12.51 -7.06
N LYS A 7 -6.57 13.79 -7.46
CA LYS A 7 -6.09 14.91 -6.65
C LYS A 7 -6.82 15.07 -5.32
N THR A 8 -8.13 14.83 -5.32
CA THR A 8 -8.96 14.96 -4.12
C THR A 8 -8.61 13.89 -3.09
N ILE A 9 -8.41 12.64 -3.53
CA ILE A 9 -8.00 11.54 -2.63
C ILE A 9 -6.62 11.81 -2.01
N ARG A 10 -5.69 12.39 -2.76
CA ARG A 10 -4.36 12.79 -2.25
C ARG A 10 -4.43 13.85 -1.16
N THR A 11 -5.37 14.78 -1.24
CA THR A 11 -5.42 15.96 -0.36
C THR A 11 -6.35 15.75 0.83
N GLN A 12 -7.48 15.08 0.64
CA GLN A 12 -8.45 14.83 1.72
C GLN A 12 -8.14 13.57 2.53
N GLY A 13 -7.39 12.62 1.98
CA GLY A 13 -7.01 11.37 2.64
C GLY A 13 -5.75 11.44 3.48
N GLN A 14 -5.07 12.60 3.52
CA GLN A 14 -3.84 12.78 4.29
C GLN A 14 -4.14 12.91 5.78
N GLY A 15 -3.45 12.10 6.59
CA GLY A 15 -3.36 12.33 8.02
C GLY A 15 -2.51 13.57 8.33
N ASN A 16 -2.41 13.91 9.62
CA ASN A 16 -1.59 15.04 10.09
C ASN A 16 -0.09 14.91 9.74
N ASP A 17 0.35 13.72 9.31
CA ASP A 17 1.71 13.41 8.86
C ASP A 17 1.92 13.56 7.34
N GLY A 18 0.92 14.07 6.60
CA GLY A 18 0.99 14.24 5.14
C GLY A 18 0.98 12.92 4.36
N LYS A 19 0.69 11.80 5.02
CA LYS A 19 0.61 10.47 4.40
C LYS A 19 -0.83 10.03 4.27
N ILE A 20 -1.11 9.23 3.25
CA ILE A 20 -2.42 8.59 3.08
C ILE A 20 -2.38 7.15 3.59
N SER A 21 -3.52 6.66 4.07
CA SER A 21 -3.68 5.27 4.48
C SER A 21 -4.21 4.44 3.31
N LEU A 22 -3.33 3.65 2.69
CA LEU A 22 -3.71 2.66 1.68
C LEU A 22 -4.17 1.38 2.38
N ARG A 23 -5.44 1.01 2.24
CA ARG A 23 -5.99 -0.24 2.77
C ARG A 23 -6.08 -1.30 1.68
N LEU A 24 -5.48 -2.45 1.91
CA LEU A 24 -5.60 -3.60 1.02
C LEU A 24 -6.66 -4.56 1.55
N THR A 25 -7.61 -4.94 0.70
CA THR A 25 -8.63 -5.95 1.02
C THR A 25 -8.27 -7.31 0.44
N ASP A 26 -8.91 -8.36 0.92
CA ASP A 26 -8.81 -9.73 0.41
C ASP A 26 -9.16 -9.88 -1.08
N LYS A 27 -9.90 -8.92 -1.64
CA LYS A 27 -10.26 -8.85 -3.07
C LYS A 27 -9.23 -8.13 -3.93
N THR A 28 -8.20 -7.55 -3.32
CA THR A 28 -7.16 -6.81 -4.05
C THR A 28 -6.22 -7.81 -4.72
N ASN A 29 -5.85 -7.56 -5.97
CA ASN A 29 -4.79 -8.31 -6.64
C ASN A 29 -3.60 -7.38 -6.93
N LEU A 30 -2.43 -7.96 -7.18
CA LEU A 30 -1.18 -7.20 -7.32
C LEU A 30 -1.22 -6.23 -8.52
N GLU A 31 -1.77 -6.65 -9.65
CA GLU A 31 -1.88 -5.83 -10.86
C GLU A 31 -2.79 -4.62 -10.63
N ALA A 32 -3.95 -4.83 -9.99
CA ALA A 32 -4.88 -3.76 -9.64
C ALA A 32 -4.28 -2.79 -8.62
N LEU A 33 -3.46 -3.28 -7.67
CA LEU A 33 -2.73 -2.43 -6.74
C LEU A 33 -1.74 -1.52 -7.49
N ILE A 34 -0.89 -2.10 -8.34
CA ILE A 34 0.12 -1.36 -9.11
C ILE A 34 -0.55 -0.34 -10.04
N SER A 35 -1.60 -0.75 -10.75
CA SER A 35 -2.36 0.12 -11.65
C SER A 35 -3.01 1.29 -10.89
N ASN A 36 -3.58 1.04 -9.70
CA ASN A 36 -4.12 2.12 -8.87
C ASN A 36 -3.03 3.08 -8.38
N LEU A 37 -1.89 2.57 -7.91
CA LEU A 37 -0.78 3.42 -7.48
C LEU A 37 -0.28 4.32 -8.61
N HIS A 38 -0.23 3.80 -9.83
CA HIS A 38 0.17 4.57 -11.01
C HIS A 38 -0.89 5.60 -11.39
N TYR A 39 -2.16 5.17 -11.45
CA TYR A 39 -3.29 6.04 -11.75
C TYR A 39 -3.40 7.21 -10.76
N TYR A 40 -3.18 6.96 -9.47
CA TYR A 40 -3.19 7.99 -8.43
C TYR A 40 -1.87 8.74 -8.30
N GLY A 41 -0.84 8.44 -9.09
CA GLY A 41 0.41 9.19 -9.14
C GLY A 41 1.42 8.90 -8.02
N PHE A 42 1.19 7.85 -7.22
CA PHE A 42 2.17 7.38 -6.21
C PHE A 42 3.37 6.70 -6.85
N ILE A 43 3.21 6.16 -8.06
CA ILE A 43 4.32 5.64 -8.88
C ILE A 43 4.27 6.26 -10.26
N LYS A 44 5.45 6.45 -10.86
CA LYS A 44 5.60 7.04 -12.20
C LYS A 44 5.62 6.00 -13.32
N ASP A 45 6.08 4.79 -13.01
CA ASP A 45 6.25 3.70 -13.97
C ASP A 45 5.94 2.37 -13.27
N GLU A 46 4.97 1.65 -13.80
CA GLU A 46 4.50 0.37 -13.25
C GLU A 46 5.58 -0.72 -13.30
N LYS A 47 6.41 -0.75 -14.35
CA LYS A 47 7.48 -1.75 -14.52
C LYS A 47 8.63 -1.48 -13.56
N ALA A 48 9.03 -0.21 -13.43
CA ALA A 48 10.05 0.19 -12.47
C ALA A 48 9.61 -0.14 -11.04
N PHE A 49 8.35 0.09 -10.71
CA PHE A 49 7.81 -0.25 -9.40
C PHE A 49 7.70 -1.76 -9.17
N THR A 50 7.25 -2.52 -10.17
CA THR A 50 7.25 -3.98 -10.11
C THR A 50 8.66 -4.52 -9.87
N TYR A 51 9.66 -3.96 -10.56
CA TYR A 51 11.06 -4.33 -10.33
C TYR A 51 11.51 -4.01 -8.90
N ALA A 52 11.17 -2.84 -8.36
CA ALA A 52 11.48 -2.49 -6.98
C ALA A 52 10.82 -3.46 -5.99
N LEU A 53 9.56 -3.83 -6.20
CA LEU A 53 8.84 -4.81 -5.40
C LEU A 53 9.50 -6.21 -5.41
N GLU A 54 9.98 -6.66 -6.56
CA GLU A 54 10.64 -7.97 -6.69
C GLU A 54 12.06 -8.02 -6.11
N ASN A 55 12.74 -6.86 -6.05
CA ASN A 55 14.14 -6.77 -5.63
C ASN A 55 14.32 -6.15 -4.24
N THR A 56 13.26 -5.61 -3.64
CA THR A 56 13.28 -5.15 -2.25
C THR A 56 13.24 -6.36 -1.34
N LYS A 57 14.12 -6.36 -0.33
CA LYS A 57 14.18 -7.44 0.64
C LYS A 57 12.91 -7.44 1.48
N ASP A 58 12.12 -8.48 1.33
CA ASP A 58 11.02 -8.80 2.24
C ASP A 58 11.59 -9.40 3.52
N THR A 59 11.28 -8.77 4.65
CA THR A 59 11.65 -9.20 6.00
C THR A 59 10.44 -9.68 6.80
N ASN A 60 9.25 -9.61 6.23
CA ASN A 60 8.01 -10.01 6.84
C ASN A 60 7.62 -11.41 6.37
N ILE A 61 7.18 -12.25 7.31
CA ILE A 61 6.60 -13.54 6.97
C ILE A 61 5.12 -13.28 6.69
N GLY A 62 4.79 -13.04 5.43
CA GLY A 62 3.43 -12.69 5.00
C GLY A 62 2.36 -13.62 5.56
N LYS A 63 1.18 -13.05 5.84
CA LYS A 63 0.01 -13.79 6.34
C LYS A 63 -0.58 -14.70 5.26
N ALA A 64 -1.44 -15.64 5.67
CA ALA A 64 -2.01 -16.68 4.81
C ALA A 64 -2.65 -16.17 3.49
N ASN A 65 -3.16 -14.93 3.47
CA ASN A 65 -3.81 -14.33 2.31
C ASN A 65 -2.97 -13.21 1.64
N ALA A 66 -1.69 -13.10 1.97
CA ALA A 66 -0.82 -12.06 1.41
C ALA A 66 -0.70 -12.19 -0.13
N LEU A 67 -0.60 -11.04 -0.79
CA LEU A 67 -0.32 -10.96 -2.22
C LEU A 67 1.12 -11.40 -2.45
N LYS A 68 1.32 -12.35 -3.36
CA LYS A 68 2.65 -12.79 -3.75
C LYS A 68 3.25 -11.81 -4.76
N VAL A 69 4.50 -11.44 -4.51
CA VAL A 69 5.31 -10.56 -5.35
C VAL A 69 6.55 -11.34 -5.77
N GLY A 70 6.69 -11.57 -7.08
CA GLY A 70 7.80 -12.36 -7.61
C GLY A 70 7.87 -13.77 -7.01
N LYS A 71 9.06 -14.18 -6.58
CA LYS A 71 9.33 -15.56 -6.11
C LYS A 71 9.12 -15.77 -4.61
N SER A 72 9.32 -14.74 -3.78
CA SER A 72 9.41 -14.90 -2.33
C SER A 72 8.81 -13.75 -1.52
N SER A 73 8.54 -12.61 -2.14
CA SER A 73 8.07 -11.42 -1.42
C SER A 73 6.55 -11.44 -1.29
N THR A 74 6.03 -10.81 -0.24
CA THR A 74 4.62 -10.82 0.13
C THR A 74 4.14 -9.46 0.61
N ILE A 75 2.93 -9.08 0.22
CA ILE A 75 2.24 -7.88 0.72
C ILE A 75 0.98 -8.33 1.46
N ASP A 76 0.88 -8.00 2.73
CA ASP A 76 -0.25 -8.40 3.57
C ASP A 76 -1.56 -7.70 3.16
N VAL A 77 -2.59 -8.50 2.91
CA VAL A 77 -3.98 -8.01 2.79
C VAL A 77 -4.64 -7.93 4.17
N GLY A 78 -5.61 -7.02 4.32
CA GLY A 78 -6.23 -6.73 5.63
C GLY A 78 -5.38 -5.82 6.53
N ALA A 79 -4.28 -5.29 6.00
CA ALA A 79 -3.47 -4.25 6.60
C ALA A 79 -3.74 -2.89 5.94
N TYR A 80 -3.25 -1.84 6.58
CA TYR A 80 -3.08 -0.54 5.95
C TYR A 80 -1.60 -0.12 5.95
N TYR A 81 -1.27 0.71 4.97
CA TYR A 81 0.09 1.19 4.69
C TYR A 81 0.08 2.70 4.59
N LYS A 82 1.13 3.35 5.09
CA LYS A 82 1.22 4.82 5.06
C LYS A 82 2.10 5.27 3.90
N ILE A 83 1.48 5.72 2.82
CA ILE A 83 2.18 6.08 1.59
C ILE A 83 2.08 7.58 1.29
N THR A 84 3.05 8.10 0.54
CA THR A 84 3.06 9.49 0.05
C THR A 84 3.69 9.55 -1.34
N GLU A 85 3.41 10.61 -2.10
CA GLU A 85 3.98 10.86 -3.43
C GLU A 85 5.49 11.14 -3.41
N ASP A 86 6.00 11.57 -2.25
CA ASP A 86 7.44 11.82 -2.07
C ASP A 86 8.25 10.52 -1.95
N MET A 87 7.59 9.37 -1.81
CA MET A 87 8.26 8.08 -1.80
C MET A 87 8.73 7.71 -3.20
N ASP A 88 10.00 7.35 -3.32
CA ASP A 88 10.46 6.67 -4.52
C ASP A 88 9.94 5.21 -4.58
N ALA A 89 10.16 4.55 -5.72
CA ALA A 89 9.70 3.19 -5.95
C ALA A 89 10.22 2.18 -4.92
N TRP A 90 11.44 2.37 -4.39
CA TRP A 90 12.05 1.49 -3.41
C TRP A 90 11.51 1.74 -2.00
N GLN A 91 11.32 3.00 -1.63
CA GLN A 91 10.70 3.38 -0.36
C GLN A 91 9.26 2.89 -0.27
N LEU A 92 8.50 3.01 -1.37
CA LEU A 92 7.14 2.51 -1.43
C LEU A 92 7.11 0.96 -1.42
N ALA A 93 8.03 0.30 -2.10
CA ALA A 93 8.16 -1.16 -2.04
C ALA A 93 8.49 -1.64 -0.63
N ASP A 94 9.43 -0.99 0.06
CA ASP A 94 9.77 -1.27 1.46
C ASP A 94 8.56 -1.07 2.39
N GLU A 95 7.79 0.01 2.19
CA GLU A 95 6.57 0.26 2.96
C GLU A 95 5.56 -0.89 2.81
N LEU A 96 5.28 -1.33 1.57
CA LEU A 96 4.30 -2.38 1.30
C LEU A 96 4.72 -3.77 1.78
N LEU A 97 6.02 -4.10 1.67
CA LEU A 97 6.53 -5.41 2.06
C LEU A 97 6.75 -5.50 3.58
N ASN A 98 7.31 -4.45 4.19
CA ASN A 98 7.89 -4.54 5.54
C ASN A 98 7.11 -3.80 6.62
N LYS A 99 6.15 -2.92 6.28
CA LYS A 99 5.46 -2.05 7.26
C LYS A 99 3.94 -2.14 7.24
N PRO A 100 3.34 -3.35 7.25
CA PRO A 100 1.90 -3.47 7.41
C PRO A 100 1.49 -2.96 8.80
N THR A 101 0.51 -2.07 8.84
CA THR A 101 -0.15 -1.73 10.09
C THR A 101 -1.49 -2.44 10.17
N TYR A 102 -1.68 -3.18 11.25
CA TYR A 102 -2.90 -3.95 11.49
C TYR A 102 -3.80 -3.20 12.46
N PHE A 103 -5.11 -3.32 12.26
CA PHE A 103 -6.05 -2.95 13.32
C PHE A 103 -5.83 -3.92 14.49
N ALA A 104 -5.53 -3.37 15.67
CA ALA A 104 -5.58 -4.15 16.88
C ALA A 104 -7.02 -4.67 17.01
N TYR A 105 -7.17 -6.00 17.07
CA TYR A 105 -8.45 -6.59 17.40
C TYR A 105 -8.75 -6.18 18.84
N ASP A 106 -9.64 -5.21 19.00
CA ASP A 106 -10.23 -4.85 20.28
C ASP A 106 -11.35 -5.88 20.52
N GLU A 107 -11.44 -6.42 21.74
CA GLU A 107 -12.38 -7.47 22.15
C GLU A 107 -13.85 -7.06 21.97
N TYR A 108 -14.10 -5.78 21.69
CA TYR A 108 -15.41 -5.17 21.59
C TYR A 108 -15.81 -4.74 20.16
N GLY A 109 -14.92 -4.89 19.18
CA GLY A 109 -15.18 -4.62 17.77
C GLY A 109 -15.34 -3.15 17.38
N TYR A 110 -14.86 -2.20 18.19
CA TYR A 110 -14.94 -0.76 17.88
C TYR A 110 -13.60 -0.02 18.03
N MET A 111 -13.40 0.99 17.18
CA MET A 111 -12.20 1.84 17.20
C MET A 111 -12.63 3.30 17.08
N PHE A 112 -12.13 4.14 17.99
CA PHE A 112 -12.23 5.60 17.87
C PHE A 112 -11.07 6.10 17.00
N MET A 113 -11.39 6.59 15.80
CA MET A 113 -10.41 7.25 14.94
C MET A 113 -10.53 8.77 15.14
N PRO A 114 -9.46 9.48 15.56
CA PRO A 114 -9.40 10.94 15.52
C PRO A 114 -9.20 11.48 14.10
#